data_AF-A0A523EK27-F1
#
_entry.id   AF-A0A523EK27-F1
#
_cell.length_a   1.000
_cell.length_b   1.000
_cell.length_c   1.000
_cell.angle_alpha   90.00
_cell.angle_beta   90.00
_cell.angle_gamma   90.00
#
_symmetry.space_group_name_H-M   'P 1'
#
loop_
_entity.id
_entity.type
_entity.pdbx_description
1 polymer ?
#
loop_
_entity_poly.entity_id
_entity_poly.type
_entity_poly.pdbx_seq_one_letter_code
_entity_poly.pdbx_strand_id
1 'polypeptide(L)'
;MDALSFSLLFAAAGVALIHTLLGPDHYLPFIMLARARRWSMRRTAFITAICGLGHVGSSLLLGSIGIAMGLAMGQVEQLETSRGSLAAWGLVAFGAAYAAWGIRKGIRRVRGLETHSHGGHVHLHRGG
;
A
#
# COMPACT_ATOMS: atom_id res chain seq x y z
N MET A 1 -20.98 -24.07 3.30
CA MET A 1 -20.22 -23.02 2.59
C MET A 1 -21.17 -21.87 2.43
N ASP A 2 -20.86 -20.77 3.09
CA ASP A 2 -21.85 -19.76 3.41
C ASP A 2 -21.59 -18.55 2.51
N ALA A 3 -22.55 -17.66 2.31
CA ALA A 3 -22.40 -16.53 1.37
C ALA A 3 -21.16 -15.65 1.65
N LEU A 4 -20.77 -15.53 2.92
CA LEU A 4 -19.55 -14.86 3.35
C LEU A 4 -18.27 -15.59 2.88
N SER A 5 -18.26 -16.93 2.93
CA SER A 5 -17.12 -17.74 2.47
C SER A 5 -16.89 -17.57 0.96
N PHE A 6 -17.96 -17.51 0.16
CA PHE A 6 -17.85 -17.26 -1.27
C PHE A 6 -17.34 -15.85 -1.58
N SER A 7 -17.81 -14.85 -0.84
CA SER A 7 -17.37 -13.46 -1.00
C SER A 7 -15.87 -13.30 -0.75
N LEU A 8 -15.35 -13.93 0.31
CA LEU A 8 -13.91 -13.93 0.62
C LEU A 8 -13.11 -14.68 -0.44
N LEU A 9 -13.62 -15.81 -0.95
CA LEU A 9 -12.97 -16.57 -2.00
C LEU A 9 -12.85 -15.73 -3.29
N PHE A 10 -13.91 -15.04 -3.69
CA PHE A 10 -13.89 -14.17 -4.86
C PHE A 10 -12.94 -12.98 -4.67
N ALA A 11 -12.96 -12.34 -3.49
CA ALA A 11 -12.05 -11.26 -3.19
C ALA A 11 -10.58 -11.73 -3.24
N ALA A 12 -10.26 -12.85 -2.60
CA ALA A 12 -8.92 -13.42 -2.58
C ALA A 12 -8.45 -13.81 -4.00
N ALA A 13 -9.31 -14.48 -4.78
CA ALA A 13 -9.00 -14.83 -6.16
C ALA A 13 -8.79 -13.59 -7.05
N GLY A 14 -9.66 -12.57 -6.90
CA GLY A 14 -9.56 -11.32 -7.63
C GLY A 14 -8.27 -10.57 -7.33
N VAL A 15 -7.94 -10.40 -6.04
CA VAL A 15 -6.69 -9.75 -5.62
C VAL A 15 -5.48 -10.52 -6.11
N ALA A 16 -5.45 -11.84 -5.95
CA ALA A 16 -4.32 -12.66 -6.40
C ALA A 16 -4.09 -12.56 -7.92
N LEU A 17 -5.17 -12.59 -8.71
CA LEU A 17 -5.11 -12.48 -10.16
C LEU A 17 -4.65 -11.09 -10.60
N ILE A 18 -5.27 -10.04 -10.06
CA ILE A 18 -4.96 -8.64 -10.41
C ILE A 18 -3.51 -8.31 -10.02
N HIS A 19 -3.09 -8.68 -8.81
CA HIS A 19 -1.73 -8.45 -8.33
C HIS A 19 -0.69 -9.17 -9.18
N THR A 20 -0.94 -10.45 -9.52
CA THR A 20 0.00 -11.21 -10.37
C THR A 20 0.04 -10.65 -11.79
N LEU A 21 -1.08 -10.20 -12.35
CA LEU A 21 -1.14 -9.66 -13.71
C LEU A 21 -0.49 -8.27 -13.81
N LEU A 22 -0.74 -7.40 -12.83
CA LEU A 22 -0.21 -6.03 -12.80
C LEU A 22 1.23 -5.97 -12.28
N GLY A 23 1.63 -6.91 -11.42
CA GLY A 23 2.97 -6.98 -10.84
C GLY A 23 3.94 -7.74 -11.75
N PRO A 24 4.81 -7.07 -12.53
CA PRO A 24 5.79 -7.76 -13.37
C PRO A 24 6.76 -8.61 -12.54
N ASP A 25 6.95 -8.28 -11.26
CA ASP A 25 7.83 -8.98 -10.33
C ASP A 25 7.40 -10.44 -10.06
N HIS A 26 6.14 -10.80 -10.32
CA HIS A 26 5.63 -12.16 -10.06
C HIS A 26 5.72 -13.11 -11.26
N TYR A 27 5.75 -12.60 -12.50
CA TYR A 27 5.86 -13.45 -13.70
C TYR A 27 7.14 -13.24 -14.50
N LEU A 28 7.66 -12.00 -14.56
CA LEU A 28 8.79 -11.65 -15.40
C LEU A 28 10.06 -12.44 -15.04
N PRO A 29 10.42 -12.65 -13.76
CA PRO A 29 11.61 -13.43 -13.41
C PRO A 29 11.56 -14.86 -13.96
N PHE A 30 10.41 -15.53 -13.91
CA PHE A 30 10.25 -16.90 -14.43
C PHE A 30 10.33 -16.94 -15.96
N ILE A 31 9.74 -15.95 -16.65
CA ILE A 31 9.84 -15.84 -18.10
C ILE A 31 11.30 -15.62 -18.53
N MET A 32 12.00 -14.70 -17.87
CA MET A 32 13.41 -14.42 -18.16
C MET A 32 14.29 -15.65 -17.91
N LEU A 33 14.08 -16.36 -16.79
CA LEU A 33 14.81 -17.58 -16.47
C LEU A 33 14.52 -18.71 -17.47
N ALA A 34 13.25 -18.90 -17.84
CA ALA A 34 12.83 -19.87 -18.84
C ALA A 34 13.48 -19.59 -20.20
N ARG A 35 13.55 -18.32 -20.61
CA ARG A 35 14.20 -17.92 -21.87
C ARG A 35 15.71 -18.14 -21.83
N ALA A 36 16.37 -17.74 -20.75
CA ALA A 36 17.82 -17.92 -20.59
C ALA A 36 18.22 -19.40 -20.56
N ARG A 37 17.39 -20.26 -19.98
CA ARG A 37 17.65 -21.70 -19.82
C ARG A 37 16.97 -22.57 -20.89
N ARG A 38 16.31 -21.96 -21.87
CA ARG A 38 15.53 -22.63 -22.94
C ARG A 38 14.57 -23.70 -22.40
N TRP A 39 13.84 -23.38 -21.33
CA TRP A 39 12.87 -24.30 -20.75
C TRP A 39 11.64 -24.50 -21.64
N SER A 40 11.12 -25.73 -21.67
CA SER A 40 9.81 -26.00 -22.25
C SER A 40 8.71 -25.38 -21.38
N MET A 41 7.56 -25.06 -21.98
CA MET A 41 6.43 -24.46 -21.25
C MET A 41 6.04 -25.30 -20.02
N ARG A 42 5.97 -26.63 -20.18
CA ARG A 42 5.64 -27.56 -19.10
C ARG A 42 6.58 -27.42 -17.91
N ARG A 43 7.88 -27.30 -18.17
CA ARG A 43 8.89 -27.12 -17.11
C ARG A 43 8.74 -25.77 -16.42
N THR A 44 8.55 -24.70 -17.19
CA THR A 44 8.32 -23.36 -16.64
C THR A 44 7.10 -23.34 -15.74
N ALA A 45 5.95 -23.83 -16.21
CA ALA A 45 4.72 -23.89 -15.42
C ALA A 45 4.87 -24.73 -14.15
N PHE A 46 5.52 -25.89 -14.23
CA PHE A 46 5.74 -26.74 -13.06
C PHE A 46 6.61 -26.06 -12.00
N ILE A 47 7.73 -25.45 -12.40
CA ILE A 47 8.63 -24.74 -11.48
C ILE A 47 7.94 -23.51 -10.88
N THR A 48 7.26 -22.71 -11.72
CA THR A 48 6.50 -21.54 -11.25
C THR A 48 5.39 -21.95 -10.28
N ALA A 49 4.68 -23.06 -10.51
CA ALA A 49 3.64 -23.55 -9.61
C ALA A 49 4.21 -23.97 -8.24
N ILE A 50 5.32 -24.72 -8.21
CA ILE A 50 5.98 -25.10 -6.95
C ILE A 50 6.46 -23.86 -6.20
N CYS A 51 7.06 -22.90 -6.90
CA CYS A 51 7.57 -21.69 -6.27
C CYS A 51 6.43 -20.81 -5.74
N GLY A 52 5.32 -20.69 -6.50
CA GLY A 52 4.12 -20.01 -6.06
C GLY A 52 3.49 -20.67 -4.82
N LEU A 53 3.44 -22.01 -4.78
CA LEU A 53 2.95 -22.74 -3.61
C LEU A 53 3.83 -22.49 -2.38
N GLY A 54 5.15 -22.50 -2.54
CA GLY A 54 6.09 -22.16 -1.47
C GLY A 54 5.95 -20.71 -1.02
N HIS A 55 5.81 -19.77 -1.96
CA HIS A 55 5.65 -18.34 -1.67
C HIS A 55 4.36 -18.06 -0.88
N VAL A 56 3.22 -18.55 -1.36
CA VAL A 56 1.93 -18.38 -0.67
C VAL A 56 1.91 -19.15 0.66
N GLY A 57 2.38 -20.40 0.67
CA GLY A 57 2.47 -21.21 1.88
C GLY A 57 3.33 -20.59 2.97
N SER A 58 4.48 -20.01 2.61
CA SER A 58 5.34 -19.29 3.54
C SER A 58 4.68 -18.03 4.09
N SER A 59 3.92 -17.30 3.27
CA SER A 59 3.14 -16.13 3.71
C SER A 59 2.05 -16.53 4.69
N LEU A 60 1.33 -17.62 4.43
CA LEU A 60 0.32 -18.15 5.35
C LEU A 60 0.95 -18.60 6.67
N LEU A 61 2.12 -19.26 6.62
CA LEU A 61 2.83 -19.70 7.81
C LEU A 61 3.30 -18.51 8.66
N LEU A 62 3.91 -17.50 8.04
CA LEU A 62 4.31 -16.28 8.75
C LEU A 62 3.09 -15.54 9.30
N GLY A 63 2.01 -15.46 8.53
CA GLY A 63 0.74 -14.86 8.98
C GLY A 63 0.13 -15.60 10.17
N SER A 64 0.14 -16.93 10.17
CA SER A 64 -0.39 -17.74 11.29
C SER A 64 0.48 -17.62 12.53
N ILE A 65 1.81 -17.59 12.37
CA ILE A 65 2.74 -17.27 13.46
C ILE A 65 2.45 -15.88 14.02
N GLY A 66 2.24 -14.88 13.15
CA GLY A 66 1.87 -13.52 13.55
C GLY A 66 0.56 -13.47 14.34
N ILE A 67 -0.46 -14.21 13.92
CA ILE A 67 -1.73 -14.34 14.66
C ILE A 67 -1.50 -15.03 16.01
N ALA A 68 -0.75 -16.14 16.04
CA ALA A 68 -0.47 -16.87 17.27
C ALA A 68 0.31 -16.00 18.27
N MET A 69 1.30 -15.24 17.81
CA MET A 69 1.99 -14.24 18.61
C MET A 69 1.00 -13.17 19.10
N GLY A 70 0.18 -12.60 18.21
CA GLY A 70 -0.82 -11.59 18.57
C GLY A 70 -1.82 -12.05 19.63
N LEU A 71 -2.31 -13.29 19.54
CA LEU A 71 -3.19 -13.90 20.54
C LEU A 71 -2.48 -14.16 21.88
N ALA A 72 -1.18 -14.44 21.86
CA ALA A 72 -0.36 -14.60 23.07
C ALA A 72 -0.05 -13.25 23.77
N MET A 73 -0.28 -12.11 23.10
CA MET A 73 -0.02 -10.76 23.64
C MET A 73 -1.22 -10.14 24.41
N GLY A 74 -2.07 -10.94 25.06
CA GLY A 74 -3.25 -10.47 25.81
C GLY A 74 -2.99 -9.45 26.94
N GLN A 75 -1.73 -9.13 27.26
CA GLN A 75 -1.35 -8.08 28.21
C GLN A 75 -0.82 -6.78 27.55
N VAL A 76 -0.57 -6.77 26.23
CA VAL A 76 -0.02 -5.61 25.49
C VAL A 76 -1.12 -4.81 24.77
N GLU A 77 -2.36 -5.32 24.75
CA GLU A 77 -3.52 -4.69 24.10
C GLU A 77 -3.84 -3.28 24.63
N GLN A 78 -3.58 -3.00 25.92
CA GLN A 78 -3.72 -1.65 26.48
C GLN A 78 -2.65 -0.66 25.95
N LEU A 79 -1.42 -1.16 25.67
CA LEU A 79 -0.36 -0.35 25.05
C LEU A 79 -0.61 -0.16 23.54
N GLU A 80 -1.12 -1.18 22.84
CA GLU A 80 -1.43 -1.09 21.41
C GLU A 80 -2.63 -0.19 21.10
N THR A 81 -3.68 -0.20 21.93
CA THR A 81 -4.84 0.71 21.75
C THR A 81 -4.40 2.17 21.85
N SER A 82 -3.45 2.45 22.75
CA SER A 82 -2.88 3.79 22.92
C SER A 82 -2.05 4.22 21.70
N ARG A 83 -1.24 3.32 21.12
CA ARG A 83 -0.45 3.60 19.90
C ARG A 83 -1.32 3.72 18.65
N GLY A 84 -2.32 2.85 18.48
CA GLY A 84 -3.26 2.88 17.36
C GLY A 84 -4.08 4.17 17.35
N SER A 85 -4.58 4.58 18.51
CA SER A 85 -5.26 5.88 18.67
C SER A 85 -4.33 7.04 18.33
N LEU A 86 -3.09 7.05 18.83
CA LEU A 86 -2.13 8.11 18.55
C LEU A 86 -1.79 8.22 17.05
N ALA A 87 -1.59 7.08 16.37
CA ALA A 87 -1.32 7.04 14.94
C ALA A 87 -2.52 7.52 14.11
N ALA A 88 -3.73 7.11 14.46
CA ALA A 88 -4.96 7.55 13.81
C ALA A 88 -5.17 9.06 13.97
N TRP A 89 -5.04 9.59 15.20
CA TRP A 89 -5.11 11.03 15.45
C TRP A 89 -4.00 11.80 14.75
N GLY A 90 -2.79 11.24 14.68
CA GLY A 90 -1.68 11.81 13.91
C GLY A 90 -1.99 11.94 12.42
N LEU A 91 -2.56 10.89 11.81
CA LEU A 91 -2.94 10.89 10.40
C LEU A 91 -4.06 11.90 10.11
N VAL A 92 -5.07 11.96 10.98
CA VAL A 92 -6.19 12.92 10.89
C VAL A 92 -5.68 14.35 11.01
N ALA A 93 -4.83 14.64 12.00
CA ALA A 93 -4.25 15.97 12.20
C ALA A 93 -3.38 16.39 11.02
N PHE A 94 -2.54 15.50 10.51
CA PHE A 94 -1.71 15.75 9.34
C PHE A 94 -2.57 16.04 8.09
N GLY A 95 -3.58 15.20 7.83
CA GLY A 95 -4.50 15.39 6.71
C GLY A 95 -5.26 16.72 6.79
N ALA A 96 -5.76 17.09 7.96
CA ALA A 96 -6.44 18.36 8.20
C ALA A 96 -5.52 19.57 7.99
N ALA A 97 -4.28 19.52 8.52
CA ALA A 97 -3.29 20.57 8.32
C ALA A 97 -2.93 20.74 6.84
N TYR A 98 -2.73 19.64 6.12
CA TYR A 98 -2.42 19.66 4.70
C TYR A 98 -3.59 20.18 3.86
N ALA A 99 -4.83 19.79 4.18
CA ALA A 99 -6.03 20.30 3.54
C ALA A 99 -6.18 21.81 3.77
N ALA A 100 -6.00 22.30 5.00
CA ALA A 100 -6.05 23.72 5.32
C ALA A 100 -4.96 24.52 4.58
N TRP A 101 -3.74 23.98 4.51
CA TRP A 101 -2.65 24.57 3.72
C TRP A 101 -2.99 24.60 2.22
N GLY A 102 -3.53 23.50 1.68
CA GLY A 102 -3.96 23.39 0.29
C GLY A 102 -5.05 24.40 -0.07
N ILE A 103 -6.07 24.52 0.78
CA ILE A 103 -7.15 25.52 0.63
C ILE A 103 -6.59 26.94 0.69
N ARG A 104 -5.73 27.25 1.67
CA ARG A 104 -5.08 28.57 1.78
C ARG A 104 -4.25 28.90 0.54
N LYS A 105 -3.48 27.94 0.03
CA LYS A 105 -2.68 28.09 -1.19
C LYS A 105 -3.57 28.29 -2.42
N GLY A 106 -4.66 27.52 -2.53
CA GLY A 106 -5.66 27.67 -3.60
C GLY A 106 -6.32 29.04 -3.59
N ILE A 107 -6.78 29.51 -2.43
CA ILE A 107 -7.39 30.85 -2.28
C ILE A 107 -6.39 31.96 -2.63
N ARG A 108 -5.11 31.85 -2.21
CA ARG A 108 -4.08 32.83 -2.57
C ARG A 108 -3.81 32.86 -4.08
N ARG A 109 -3.82 31.71 -4.74
CA ARG A 109 -3.63 31.57 -6.19
C ARG A 109 -4.81 32.16 -6.98
N VAL A 110 -6.05 31.87 -6.57
CA VAL A 110 -7.27 32.44 -7.19
C VAL A 110 -7.38 33.95 -6.97
N ARG A 111 -6.89 34.46 -5.84
CA ARG A 111 -6.85 35.91 -5.56
C ARG A 111 -5.68 36.64 -6.23
N GLY A 112 -4.83 35.95 -7.01
CA GLY A 112 -3.68 36.55 -7.70
C GLY A 112 -2.62 37.10 -6.74
N LEU A 113 -2.56 36.63 -5.48
CA LEU A 113 -1.65 37.18 -4.48
C LEU A 113 -0.25 36.58 -4.65
N GLU A 114 0.60 37.25 -5.44
CA GLU A 114 2.02 36.93 -5.55
C GLU A 114 2.84 37.87 -4.65
N THR A 115 3.63 37.27 -3.76
CA THR A 115 4.61 37.98 -2.93
C THR A 115 5.92 38.05 -3.70
N HIS A 116 6.33 39.24 -4.11
CA HIS A 116 7.66 39.48 -4.64
C HIS A 116 8.41 40.48 -3.73
N SER A 117 9.75 40.39 -3.77
CA SER A 117 10.63 41.29 -3.02
C SER A 117 11.40 42.17 -3.98
N HIS A 118 11.35 43.48 -3.77
CA HIS A 118 12.19 44.46 -4.44
C HIS A 118 12.74 45.45 -3.40
N GLY A 119 14.02 45.79 -3.51
CA GLY A 119 14.65 46.82 -2.69
C GLY A 119 14.72 46.52 -1.18
N GLY A 120 14.73 45.24 -0.77
CA GLY A 120 14.80 44.86 0.64
C GLY A 120 13.46 44.84 1.39
N HIS A 121 12.35 45.11 0.71
CA HIS A 121 11.00 45.03 1.27
C HIS A 121 10.16 43.96 0.54
N VAL A 122 9.20 43.35 1.24
CA VAL A 122 8.28 42.33 0.70
C VAL A 122 6.89 42.93 0.62
N HIS A 123 6.32 42.99 -0.59
CA HIS A 123 4.97 43.53 -0.81
C HIS A 123 4.06 42.49 -1.47
N LEU A 124 2.74 42.61 -1.22
CA LEU A 124 1.70 41.74 -1.77
C LEU A 124 0.99 42.47 -2.92
N HIS A 125 1.09 41.94 -4.13
CA HIS A 125 0.31 42.43 -5.28
C HIS A 125 -0.85 41.48 -5.59
N ARG A 126 -1.98 42.05 -6.02
CA ARG A 126 -3.10 41.31 -6.59
C ARG A 126 -2.91 41.31 -8.11
N GLY A 127 -2.41 40.22 -8.68
CA GLY A 127 -2.24 40.04 -10.11
C GLY A 127 -3.58 40.14 -10.83
N GLY A 128 -3.59 40.96 -11.90
CA GLY A 128 -4.64 40.98 -12.92
C GLY A 128 -4.39 39.91 -13.98
#